data_AF-A0A849FNM5-F1
#
_entry.id   AF-A0A849FNM5-F1
#
_cell.length_a   1.000
_cell.length_b   1.000
_cell.length_c   1.000
_cell.angle_alpha   90.00
_cell.angle_beta   90.00
_cell.angle_gamma   90.00
#
_symmetry.space_group_name_H-M   'P 1'
#
loop_
_entity.id
_entity.type
_entity.pdbx_description
1 polymer ?
#
loop_
_entity_poly.entity_id
_entity_poly.type
_entity_poly.pdbx_seq_one_letter_code
_entity_poly.pdbx_strand_id
1 'polypeptide(L)'
;MKYFTLILTVILFSNMAQSQKNNESYDQLWKSVQKFEAEALTKSALAVVDKITIKAKREKNSPQIVKSLLYSSKYALTLEEDAQLKI
;
A
#
# COMPACT_ATOMS: atom_id res chain seq x y z
N MET A 1 35.26 -32.60 -3.06
CA MET A 1 33.81 -32.76 -2.84
C MET A 1 33.26 -31.85 -1.73
N LYS A 2 33.83 -31.83 -0.52
CA LYS A 2 33.30 -31.07 0.65
C LYS A 2 33.29 -29.53 0.49
N TYR A 3 34.24 -28.96 -0.23
CA TYR A 3 34.27 -27.51 -0.50
C TYR A 3 33.31 -27.09 -1.61
N PHE A 4 33.08 -27.98 -2.59
CA PHE A 4 32.13 -27.75 -3.68
C PHE A 4 30.70 -27.71 -3.15
N THR A 5 30.34 -28.63 -2.24
CA THR A 5 29.03 -28.62 -1.58
C THR A 5 28.84 -27.37 -0.72
N LEU A 6 29.88 -26.88 -0.05
CA LEU A 6 29.84 -25.65 0.75
C LEU A 6 29.60 -24.40 -0.12
N ILE A 7 30.31 -24.29 -1.25
CA ILE A 7 30.12 -23.20 -2.21
C ILE A 7 28.71 -23.23 -2.82
N LEU A 8 28.22 -24.42 -3.17
CA LEU A 8 26.87 -24.59 -3.71
C LEU A 8 25.80 -24.15 -2.70
N THR A 9 25.96 -24.48 -1.42
CA THR A 9 25.01 -24.04 -0.39
C THR A 9 24.97 -22.52 -0.24
N VAL A 10 26.13 -21.84 -0.25
CA VAL A 10 26.19 -20.37 -0.12
C VAL A 10 25.51 -19.66 -1.29
N ILE A 11 25.64 -20.19 -2.52
CA ILE A 11 24.99 -19.63 -3.72
C ILE A 11 23.46 -19.83 -3.68
N LEU A 12 22.96 -20.91 -3.08
CA LEU A 12 21.52 -21.17 -2.98
C LEU A 12 20.83 -20.26 -1.94
N PHE A 13 21.48 -19.93 -0.83
CA PHE A 13 20.89 -19.06 0.21
C PHE A 13 20.80 -17.58 -0.19
N SER A 14 21.66 -17.09 -1.10
CA SER A 14 21.64 -15.67 -1.51
C SER A 14 20.37 -15.28 -2.30
N ASN A 15 19.69 -16.25 -2.92
CA ASN A 15 18.48 -16.03 -3.72
C ASN A 15 17.19 -15.95 -2.88
N MET A 16 17.20 -16.40 -1.61
CA MET A 16 16.00 -16.38 -0.75
C MET A 16 15.65 -14.97 -0.24
N ALA A 17 16.63 -14.07 -0.14
CA ALA A 17 16.43 -12.71 0.38
C ALA A 17 15.51 -11.84 -0.52
N GLN A 18 15.39 -12.17 -1.81
CA GLN A 18 14.64 -11.35 -2.79
C GLN A 18 13.14 -11.69 -2.85
N SER A 19 12.68 -12.74 -2.15
CA SER A 19 11.26 -13.15 -2.15
C SER A 19 10.37 -12.29 -1.24
N GLN A 20 10.95 -11.45 -0.38
CA GLN A 20 10.20 -10.52 0.47
C GLN A 20 9.85 -9.22 -0.28
N LYS A 21 9.25 -9.31 -1.48
CA LYS A 21 8.50 -8.17 -1.98
C LYS A 21 7.26 -8.04 -1.09
N ASN A 22 7.25 -7.04 -0.20
CA ASN A 22 6.09 -6.66 0.60
C ASN A 22 4.91 -6.34 -0.32
N ASN A 23 4.19 -7.38 -0.72
CA ASN A 23 3.02 -7.29 -1.56
C ASN A 23 1.81 -7.26 -0.61
N GLU A 24 1.69 -6.16 0.14
CA GLU A 24 0.56 -5.94 1.03
C GLU A 24 -0.75 -6.19 0.27
N SER A 25 -1.63 -7.00 0.86
CA SER A 25 -2.92 -7.29 0.25
C SER A 25 -3.81 -6.05 0.27
N TYR A 26 -4.77 -5.95 -0.65
CA TYR A 26 -5.75 -4.87 -0.60
C TYR A 26 -6.49 -4.83 0.74
N ASP A 27 -6.76 -5.99 1.35
CA ASP A 27 -7.39 -6.07 2.67
C ASP A 27 -6.55 -5.41 3.77
N GLN A 28 -5.23 -5.62 3.78
CA GLN A 28 -4.33 -4.97 4.75
C GLN A 28 -4.30 -3.45 4.53
N LEU A 29 -4.25 -3.02 3.27
CA LEU A 29 -4.28 -1.60 2.92
C LEU A 29 -5.61 -0.96 3.33
N TRP A 30 -6.75 -1.58 3.04
CA TRP A 30 -8.07 -1.07 3.42
C TRP A 30 -8.29 -1.07 4.94
N LYS A 31 -7.78 -2.06 5.67
CA LYS A 31 -7.76 -2.02 7.15
C LYS A 31 -6.98 -0.82 7.67
N SER A 32 -5.89 -0.46 7.01
CA SER A 32 -5.09 0.71 7.37
C SER A 32 -5.84 2.02 7.08
N VAL A 33 -6.55 2.10 5.94
CA VAL A 33 -7.46 3.21 5.65
C VAL A 33 -8.51 3.35 6.76
N GLN A 34 -9.22 2.27 7.09
CA GLN A 34 -10.25 2.28 8.12
C GLN A 34 -9.72 2.68 9.49
N LYS A 35 -8.51 2.24 9.86
CA LYS A 35 -7.85 2.66 11.08
C LYS A 35 -7.61 4.17 11.10
N PHE A 36 -7.04 4.73 10.03
CA PHE A 36 -6.80 6.16 9.95
C PHE A 36 -8.09 6.99 9.90
N GLU A 37 -9.16 6.46 9.28
CA GLU A 37 -10.48 7.09 9.35
C GLU A 37 -11.03 7.12 10.78
N ALA A 38 -10.92 6.01 11.53
CA ALA A 38 -11.37 5.93 12.92
C ALA A 38 -10.58 6.88 13.84
N GLU A 39 -9.31 7.15 13.50
CA GLU A 39 -8.44 8.10 14.20
C GLU A 39 -8.60 9.56 13.71
N ALA A 40 -9.54 9.83 12.78
CA ALA A 40 -9.73 11.12 12.12
C ALA A 40 -8.47 11.68 11.41
N LEU A 41 -7.56 10.80 11.00
CA LEU A 41 -6.32 11.13 10.30
C LEU A 41 -6.52 11.12 8.78
N THR A 42 -7.32 12.07 8.27
CA THR A 42 -7.72 12.15 6.85
C THR A 42 -6.54 12.15 5.88
N LYS A 43 -5.45 12.89 6.19
CA LYS A 43 -4.24 12.92 5.34
C LYS A 43 -3.53 11.56 5.28
N SER A 44 -3.48 10.85 6.40
CA SER A 44 -2.87 9.51 6.48
C SER A 44 -3.73 8.48 5.72
N ALA A 45 -5.05 8.56 5.86
CA ALA A 45 -5.98 7.73 5.10
C ALA A 45 -5.83 7.94 3.59
N LEU A 46 -5.76 9.20 3.14
CA LEU A 46 -5.52 9.55 1.74
C LEU A 46 -4.20 8.96 1.20
N ALA A 47 -3.12 9.07 1.97
CA ALA A 47 -1.83 8.50 1.56
C ALA A 47 -1.87 6.98 1.35
N VAL A 48 -2.67 6.25 2.14
CA VAL A 48 -2.88 4.81 1.92
C VAL A 48 -3.75 4.54 0.69
N VAL A 49 -4.79 5.35 0.46
CA VAL A 49 -5.62 5.25 -0.76
C VAL A 49 -4.82 5.52 -2.04
N ASP A 50 -3.84 6.43 -2.00
CA ASP A 50 -2.93 6.67 -3.12
C ASP A 50 -2.06 5.43 -3.40
N LYS A 51 -1.55 4.77 -2.34
CA LYS A 51 -0.84 3.49 -2.48
C LYS A 51 -1.73 2.40 -3.12
N ILE A 52 -2.98 2.31 -2.69
CA ILE A 52 -3.98 1.38 -3.28
C ILE A 52 -4.18 1.71 -4.76
N THR A 53 -4.33 2.98 -5.11
CA THR A 53 -4.52 3.42 -6.50
C THR A 53 -3.35 3.00 -7.39
N ILE A 54 -2.11 3.22 -6.93
CA ILE A 54 -0.88 2.82 -7.66
C ILE A 54 -0.85 1.30 -7.85
N LYS A 55 -1.11 0.54 -6.79
CA LYS A 55 -1.15 -0.94 -6.84
C LYS A 55 -2.23 -1.44 -7.80
N ALA A 56 -3.44 -0.87 -7.72
CA ALA A 56 -4.59 -1.24 -8.55
C ALA A 56 -4.37 -0.96 -10.03
N LYS A 57 -3.75 0.19 -10.38
CA LYS A 57 -3.36 0.50 -11.75
C LYS A 57 -2.32 -0.48 -12.29
N ARG A 58 -1.29 -0.79 -11.50
CA ARG A 58 -0.23 -1.75 -11.87
C ARG A 58 -0.78 -3.16 -12.10
N GLU A 59 -1.74 -3.58 -11.28
CA GLU A 59 -2.37 -4.91 -11.34
C GLU A 59 -3.61 -4.95 -12.25
N LYS A 60 -3.96 -3.83 -12.91
CA LYS A 60 -5.17 -3.68 -13.74
C LYS A 60 -6.46 -4.10 -13.02
N ASN A 61 -6.55 -3.83 -11.71
CA ASN A 61 -7.69 -4.17 -10.86
C ASN A 61 -8.73 -3.03 -10.88
N SER A 62 -9.60 -3.02 -11.89
CA SER A 62 -10.61 -1.95 -12.08
C SER A 62 -11.51 -1.70 -10.87
N PRO A 63 -12.03 -2.72 -10.15
CA PRO A 63 -12.80 -2.49 -8.92
C PRO A 63 -12.04 -1.67 -7.87
N GLN A 64 -10.75 -1.97 -7.67
CA GLN A 64 -9.93 -1.24 -6.70
C GLN A 64 -9.59 0.17 -7.18
N ILE A 65 -9.41 0.38 -8.49
CA ILE A 65 -9.21 1.72 -9.09
C ILE A 65 -10.44 2.61 -8.83
N VAL A 66 -11.64 2.10 -9.09
CA VAL A 66 -12.88 2.87 -8.88
C VAL A 66 -13.07 3.14 -7.39
N LYS A 67 -12.89 2.13 -6.53
CA LYS A 67 -13.02 2.29 -5.08
C LYS A 67 -12.04 3.34 -4.54
N SER A 68 -10.77 3.29 -4.96
CA SER A 68 -9.76 4.23 -4.50
C SER A 68 -10.04 5.66 -4.98
N LEU A 69 -10.53 5.84 -6.23
CA LEU A 69 -10.93 7.14 -6.75
C LEU A 69 -12.02 7.81 -5.90
N LEU A 70 -13.06 7.05 -5.52
CA LEU A 70 -14.16 7.56 -4.69
C LEU A 70 -13.65 8.01 -3.30
N TYR A 71 -12.77 7.23 -2.69
CA TYR A 71 -12.16 7.57 -1.41
C TYR A 71 -11.22 8.78 -1.51
N SER A 72 -10.41 8.88 -2.57
CA SER A 72 -9.57 10.07 -2.81
C SER A 72 -10.43 11.33 -2.93
N SER A 73 -11.55 11.25 -3.65
CA SER A 73 -12.49 12.38 -3.78
C SER A 73 -13.12 12.76 -2.43
N LYS A 74 -13.57 11.78 -1.63
CA LYS A 74 -14.07 12.00 -0.27
C LYS A 74 -13.07 12.80 0.57
N TYR A 75 -11.81 12.38 0.61
CA TYR A 75 -10.80 13.03 1.45
C TYR A 75 -10.35 14.39 0.93
N ALA A 76 -10.32 14.60 -0.39
CA ALA A 76 -10.04 15.91 -0.95
C ALA A 76 -11.07 16.95 -0.49
N LEU A 77 -12.37 16.59 -0.52
CA LEU A 77 -13.45 17.46 -0.05
C LEU A 77 -13.33 17.77 1.45
N THR A 78 -13.08 16.77 2.29
CA THR A 78 -12.89 16.98 3.73
C THR A 78 -11.69 17.91 4.02
N LEU A 79 -10.57 17.72 3.32
CA LEU A 79 -9.39 18.57 3.49
C LEU A 79 -9.61 20.01 3.00
N GLU A 80 -10.42 20.19 1.96
CA GLU A 80 -10.81 21.51 1.47
C GLU A 80 -11.70 22.23 2.49
N GLU A 81 -12.72 21.55 3.02
CA GLU A 81 -13.59 22.07 4.08
C GLU A 81 -12.78 22.49 5.32
N ASP A 82 -11.89 21.61 5.81
CA ASP A 82 -11.00 21.89 6.93
C ASP A 82 -10.08 23.10 6.68
N ALA A 83 -9.68 23.34 5.43
CA ALA A 83 -8.86 24.50 5.06
C ALA A 83 -9.69 25.80 5.06
N GLN A 84 -10.93 25.74 4.58
CA GLN A 84 -11.85 26.88 4.56
C GLN A 84 -12.29 27.32 5.97
N LEU A 85 -12.45 26.38 6.90
CA LEU A 85 -12.84 26.67 8.30
C LEU A 85 -11.73 27.32 9.14
N LYS A 86 -10.48 27.30 8.67
CA LYS A 86 -9.31 27.84 9.40
C LYS A 86 -8.96 29.28 9.01
N ILE A 87 -9.78 29.91 8.18
CA ILE A 87 -9.68 31.32 7.76
C ILE A 87 -10.33 32.21 8.82
#